data_AF-A0A0V0RZ07-F1
#
_entry.id   AF-A0A0V0RZ07-F1
#
_cell.length_a   1.000
_cell.length_b   1.000
_cell.length_c   1.000
_cell.angle_alpha   90.00
_cell.angle_beta   90.00
_cell.angle_gamma   90.00
#
_symmetry.space_group_name_H-M   'P 1'
#
loop_
_entity.id
_entity.type
_entity.pdbx_description
1 polymer ?
#
loop_
_entity_poly.entity_id
_entity_poly.type
_entity_poly.pdbx_seq_one_letter_code
_entity_poly.pdbx_strand_id
1 'polypeptide(L)'
;MYNFLKGAPEGVLSRCTHVRVGSTKIPLNPRLIKKITDKIQQYSTGRDTLRCLALGTIDEPFSPGLMQLEDSNKFVQYETDITLVGVVGMLDPPRMEVRQSIEDCRRAGIRVIMITGDNKNTAEAIGRRIGLFSEHEDTKGLSFTGREFDDLSPEQQSAACRRARLFARVEPAHKSKIVEYLQSHGEITAMTGDGVNDAPALKKAEIGIAMGSGTAVAKSASEMVLADDNFSTIVCAVEEGRAIYSNMKQFIRYLISSNIGEVVSIFLTAAMGIPEVLIPVQLLWVNLVTDGLPATALGFNPPDLDIMDRAPRSPNESLISKWLFFRYIAIGSYVGAATVGSAVWWYMFYEDGPQLNYYHITHWMRCEIEPENFNDIDCHVFEDPHPNAMALSVLVTIEMLNALNSLSENQSLLVMPPWWNIWLVAAIALSMTLHFVILYVNILNTIFQIAPLCWAEWMAVFKISFPVIIIDETLKFVARNWIEGKAGRDLRFMLKCSVIVFGWVVFLLTTVQWFIPNEIWNVPVYMPGDLQNREL
;
A
#
# COMPACT_ATOMS: atom_id res chain seq x y z
N MET A 1 28.71 43.60 -43.53
CA MET A 1 27.56 42.93 -42.91
C MET A 1 28.12 41.75 -42.15
N TYR A 2 27.73 41.50 -40.91
CA TYR A 2 28.27 40.41 -40.09
C TYR A 2 27.17 39.42 -39.79
N ASN A 3 27.46 38.11 -39.86
CA ASN A 3 26.56 37.08 -39.34
C ASN A 3 27.04 36.66 -37.96
N PHE A 4 26.18 36.78 -36.95
CA PHE A 4 26.44 36.30 -35.60
C PHE A 4 25.86 34.90 -35.43
N LEU A 5 26.64 34.00 -34.84
CA LEU A 5 26.26 32.61 -34.68
C LEU A 5 26.45 32.15 -33.23
N LYS A 6 25.52 31.33 -32.77
CA LYS A 6 25.61 30.61 -31.49
C LYS A 6 25.25 29.14 -31.71
N GLY A 7 25.93 28.24 -31.01
CA GLY A 7 25.62 26.82 -31.15
C GLY A 7 26.39 25.91 -30.20
N ALA A 8 26.19 24.61 -30.38
CA ALA A 8 26.93 23.58 -29.65
C ALA A 8 28.44 23.73 -29.92
N PRO A 9 29.29 23.74 -28.87
CA PRO A 9 30.70 24.08 -29.04
C PRO A 9 31.43 23.19 -30.05
N GLU A 10 31.20 21.88 -30.03
CA GLU A 10 31.82 20.92 -30.96
C GLU A 10 31.50 21.23 -32.43
N GLY A 11 30.22 21.51 -32.73
CA GLY A 11 29.76 21.78 -34.09
C GLY A 11 30.11 23.18 -34.61
N VAL A 12 30.29 24.16 -33.71
CA VAL A 12 30.77 25.49 -34.10
C VAL A 12 32.29 25.46 -34.29
N LEU A 13 33.05 24.87 -33.36
CA LEU A 13 34.51 24.80 -33.42
C LEU A 13 35.01 24.07 -34.67
N SER A 14 34.32 23.02 -35.12
CA SER A 14 34.69 22.29 -36.34
C SER A 14 34.56 23.12 -37.62
N ARG A 15 33.77 24.19 -37.58
CA ARG A 15 33.54 25.14 -38.69
C ARG A 15 34.28 26.46 -38.52
N CYS A 16 35.07 26.59 -37.45
CA CYS A 16 35.88 27.78 -37.18
C CYS A 16 37.25 27.67 -37.86
N THR A 17 37.63 28.74 -38.56
CA THR A 17 38.96 28.89 -39.20
C THR A 17 39.84 29.87 -38.44
N HIS A 18 39.23 30.81 -37.70
CA HIS A 18 39.92 31.88 -36.99
C HIS A 18 39.38 32.06 -35.56
N VAL A 19 40.13 32.77 -34.73
CA VAL A 19 39.72 33.24 -33.40
C VAL A 19 39.92 34.75 -33.28
N ARG A 20 39.00 35.40 -32.55
CA ARG A 20 39.05 36.80 -32.19
C ARG A 20 39.91 36.97 -30.94
N VAL A 21 40.92 37.84 -30.99
CA VAL A 21 41.69 38.27 -29.81
C VAL A 21 41.62 39.80 -29.75
N GLY A 22 40.76 40.32 -28.87
CA GLY A 22 40.41 41.74 -28.86
C GLY A 22 39.76 42.16 -30.19
N SER A 23 40.42 43.05 -30.92
CA SER A 23 40.00 43.49 -32.27
C SER A 23 40.65 42.69 -33.40
N THR A 24 41.62 41.81 -33.12
CA THR A 24 42.41 41.12 -34.14
C THR A 24 41.87 39.72 -34.45
N LYS A 25 42.02 39.28 -35.71
CA LYS A 25 41.64 37.96 -36.22
C LYS A 25 42.91 37.14 -36.44
N ILE A 26 43.00 35.96 -35.80
CA ILE A 26 44.17 35.07 -35.86
C ILE A 26 43.72 33.68 -36.35
N PRO A 27 44.48 32.99 -37.22
CA PRO A 27 44.13 31.64 -37.65
C PRO A 27 44.09 30.64 -36.48
N LEU A 28 43.09 29.75 -36.51
CA LEU A 28 42.82 28.79 -35.46
C LEU A 28 43.74 27.57 -35.59
N ASN A 29 44.84 27.56 -34.85
CA ASN A 29 45.79 26.44 -34.87
C ASN A 29 45.28 25.24 -34.01
N PRO A 30 45.68 23.99 -34.32
CA PRO A 30 45.26 22.80 -33.57
C PRO A 30 45.53 22.86 -32.05
N ARG A 31 46.61 23.55 -31.65
CA ARG A 31 46.93 23.78 -30.21
C ARG A 31 45.90 24.66 -29.51
N LEU A 32 45.39 25.69 -30.19
CA LEU A 32 44.36 26.59 -29.66
C LEU A 32 43.02 25.87 -29.59
N ILE A 33 42.66 25.12 -30.62
CA ILE A 33 41.45 24.27 -30.63
C ILE A 33 41.46 23.36 -29.41
N LYS A 34 42.54 22.61 -29.20
CA LYS A 34 42.67 21.72 -28.04
C LYS A 34 42.50 22.47 -26.72
N LYS A 35 43.18 23.61 -26.54
CA LYS A 35 43.08 24.42 -25.31
C LYS A 35 41.67 24.93 -25.04
N ILE A 36 40.94 25.34 -26.08
CA ILE A 36 39.55 25.81 -25.98
C ILE A 36 38.63 24.64 -25.62
N THR A 37 38.78 23.51 -26.32
CA THR A 37 38.01 22.28 -26.04
C THR A 37 38.24 21.78 -24.62
N ASP A 38 39.50 21.75 -24.14
CA ASP A 38 39.84 21.36 -22.77
C ASP A 38 39.16 22.28 -21.75
N LYS A 39 39.06 23.60 -22.03
CA LYS A 39 38.40 24.56 -21.15
C LYS A 39 36.87 24.41 -21.15
N ILE A 40 36.27 24.17 -22.31
CA ILE A 40 34.84 23.86 -22.43
C ILE A 40 34.51 22.58 -21.66
N GLN A 41 35.35 21.55 -21.83
CA GLN A 41 35.20 20.30 -21.09
C GLN A 41 35.30 20.57 -19.59
N GLN A 42 36.29 21.33 -19.12
CA GLN A 42 36.40 21.72 -17.72
C GLN A 42 35.13 22.39 -17.18
N TYR A 43 34.50 23.29 -17.93
CA TYR A 43 33.26 23.95 -17.51
C TYR A 43 32.05 23.03 -17.52
N SER A 44 31.97 22.09 -18.48
CA SER A 44 30.83 21.19 -18.62
C SER A 44 30.89 19.96 -17.71
N THR A 45 32.10 19.40 -17.46
CA THR A 45 32.30 18.23 -16.58
C THR A 45 32.78 18.59 -15.17
N GLY A 46 33.22 19.83 -14.95
CA GLY A 46 33.66 20.29 -13.62
C GLY A 46 32.50 20.45 -12.65
N ARG A 47 32.80 20.93 -11.43
CA ARG A 47 31.77 21.22 -10.40
C ARG A 47 30.73 22.26 -10.86
N ASP A 48 31.09 23.10 -11.83
CA ASP A 48 30.23 24.16 -12.34
C ASP A 48 29.09 23.61 -13.23
N THR A 49 29.28 22.44 -13.86
CA THR A 49 28.27 21.74 -14.68
C THR A 49 27.54 22.64 -15.68
N LEU A 50 28.29 23.48 -16.40
CA LEU A 50 27.73 24.52 -17.26
C LEU A 50 27.33 23.98 -18.63
N ARG A 51 26.17 24.41 -19.11
CA ARG A 51 25.76 24.33 -20.51
C ARG A 51 26.53 25.40 -21.30
N CYS A 52 27.52 24.94 -22.06
CA CYS A 52 28.37 25.82 -22.87
C CYS A 52 27.75 26.08 -24.25
N LEU A 53 27.76 27.35 -24.68
CA LEU A 53 27.45 27.79 -26.04
C LEU A 53 28.68 28.49 -26.63
N ALA A 54 29.10 28.05 -27.81
CA ALA A 54 30.13 28.75 -28.56
C ALA A 54 29.49 29.90 -29.35
N LEU A 55 30.13 31.07 -29.31
CA LEU A 55 29.74 32.28 -30.01
C LEU A 55 30.80 32.59 -31.07
N GLY A 56 30.37 32.79 -32.29
CA GLY A 56 31.23 33.10 -33.42
C GLY A 56 30.60 34.12 -34.34
N THR A 57 31.41 34.70 -35.22
CA THR A 57 30.92 35.58 -36.27
C THR A 57 31.57 35.23 -37.59
N ILE A 58 30.83 35.44 -38.66
CA ILE A 58 31.32 35.36 -40.02
C ILE A 58 31.56 36.79 -40.46
N ASP A 59 32.84 37.12 -40.68
CA ASP A 59 33.27 38.49 -41.01
C ASP A 59 32.91 38.85 -42.45
N GLU A 60 32.88 37.85 -43.34
CA GLU A 60 32.58 37.98 -44.76
C GLU A 60 31.45 37.01 -45.17
N PRO A 61 30.18 37.33 -44.83
CA PRO A 61 29.05 36.47 -45.17
C PRO A 61 28.71 36.53 -46.67
N PHE A 62 28.00 35.50 -47.16
CA PHE A 62 27.42 35.52 -48.50
C PHE A 62 26.50 36.72 -48.70
N SER A 63 26.33 37.17 -49.96
CA SER A 63 25.37 38.23 -50.25
C SER A 63 23.93 37.69 -50.08
N PRO A 64 22.98 38.51 -49.59
CA PRO A 64 21.61 38.06 -49.32
C PRO A 64 20.90 37.43 -50.53
N GLY A 65 21.20 37.90 -51.75
CA GLY A 65 20.60 37.37 -52.99
C GLY A 65 21.08 35.97 -53.38
N LEU A 66 22.17 35.46 -52.77
CA LEU A 66 22.69 34.11 -53.00
C LEU A 66 22.25 33.12 -51.91
N MET A 67 21.61 33.59 -50.85
CA MET A 67 21.13 32.74 -49.76
C MET A 67 19.69 32.29 -50.02
N GLN A 68 19.45 30.98 -50.01
CA GLN A 68 18.12 30.41 -50.03
C GLN A 68 17.67 30.20 -48.60
N LEU A 69 16.94 31.18 -48.06
CA LEU A 69 16.51 31.21 -46.66
C LEU A 69 15.37 30.24 -46.36
N GLU A 70 14.71 29.71 -47.38
CA GLU A 70 13.60 28.75 -47.26
C GLU A 70 14.08 27.32 -47.01
N ASP A 71 15.32 26.97 -47.39
CA ASP A 71 15.87 25.61 -47.27
C ASP A 71 16.87 25.54 -46.11
N SER A 72 16.43 24.96 -44.99
CA SER A 72 17.24 24.83 -43.76
C SER A 72 18.48 23.95 -43.94
N ASN A 73 18.50 23.03 -44.91
CA ASN A 73 19.66 22.17 -45.16
C ASN A 73 20.87 22.97 -45.67
N LYS A 74 20.63 24.13 -46.28
CA LYS A 74 21.69 25.00 -46.83
C LYS A 74 22.34 25.88 -45.77
N PHE A 75 21.73 26.03 -44.59
CA PHE A 75 22.28 26.87 -43.52
C PHE A 75 23.66 26.39 -43.07
N VAL A 76 23.91 25.09 -43.06
CA VAL A 76 25.23 24.53 -42.72
C VAL A 76 26.33 25.07 -43.64
N GLN A 77 26.03 25.33 -44.93
CA GLN A 77 26.99 25.87 -45.90
C GLN A 77 27.25 27.36 -45.68
N TYR A 78 26.20 28.11 -45.31
CA TYR A 78 26.31 29.54 -45.00
C TYR A 78 27.02 29.80 -43.67
N GLU A 79 27.04 28.81 -42.79
CA GLU A 79 27.67 28.83 -41.47
C GLU A 79 29.08 28.21 -41.48
N THR A 80 29.91 28.59 -42.46
CA THR A 80 31.32 28.17 -42.59
C THR A 80 32.26 29.36 -42.49
N ASP A 81 33.57 29.12 -42.33
CA ASP A 81 34.60 30.15 -42.11
C ASP A 81 34.35 31.04 -40.88
N ILE A 82 33.93 30.42 -39.78
CA ILE A 82 33.56 31.13 -38.56
C ILE A 82 34.83 31.66 -37.85
N THR A 83 34.80 32.92 -37.43
CA THR A 83 35.75 33.47 -36.46
C THR A 83 35.17 33.32 -35.06
N LEU A 84 35.73 32.42 -34.25
CA LEU A 84 35.31 32.20 -32.87
C LEU A 84 35.52 33.47 -32.03
N VAL A 85 34.50 33.93 -31.32
CA VAL A 85 34.58 35.09 -30.43
C VAL A 85 34.76 34.66 -28.98
N GLY A 86 34.00 33.66 -28.53
CA GLY A 86 34.08 33.19 -27.16
C GLY A 86 33.11 32.06 -26.85
N VAL A 87 33.07 31.67 -25.57
CA VAL A 87 32.17 30.66 -25.05
C VAL A 87 31.48 31.24 -23.82
N VAL A 88 30.17 31.05 -23.74
CA VAL A 88 29.39 31.37 -22.54
C VAL A 88 28.92 30.08 -21.89
N GLY A 89 29.03 29.99 -20.57
CA GLY A 89 28.49 28.88 -19.78
C GLY A 89 27.30 29.37 -18.98
N MET A 90 26.17 28.69 -19.10
CA MET A 90 24.98 28.91 -18.26
C MET A 90 24.72 27.67 -17.41
N LEU A 91 24.30 27.87 -16.17
CA LEU A 91 23.89 26.79 -15.29
C LEU A 91 22.37 26.73 -15.26
N ASP A 92 21.83 25.53 -15.43
CA ASP A 92 20.47 25.22 -14.98
C ASP A 92 20.59 24.55 -13.59
N PRO A 93 20.42 25.32 -12.49
CA PRO A 93 20.71 24.81 -11.16
C PRO A 93 19.67 23.76 -10.76
N PRO A 94 20.10 22.60 -10.22
CA PRO A 94 19.15 21.66 -9.66
C PRO A 94 18.44 22.29 -8.44
N ARG A 95 17.18 21.92 -8.23
CA ARG A 95 16.45 22.30 -7.02
C ARG A 95 17.14 21.71 -5.77
N MET A 96 17.10 22.44 -4.67
CA MET A 96 17.87 22.10 -3.46
C MET A 96 17.39 20.79 -2.81
N GLU A 97 16.07 20.58 -2.83
CA GLU A 97 15.35 19.44 -2.27
C GLU A 97 15.56 18.12 -3.03
N VAL A 98 16.01 18.17 -4.29
CA VAL A 98 16.17 16.97 -5.14
C VAL A 98 17.20 16.02 -4.56
N ARG A 99 18.28 16.54 -3.97
CA ARG A 99 19.32 15.70 -3.37
C ARG A 99 18.77 14.85 -2.24
N GLN A 100 18.05 15.48 -1.31
CA GLN A 100 17.41 14.79 -0.19
C GLN A 100 16.40 13.75 -0.71
N SER A 101 15.59 14.14 -1.70
CA SER A 101 14.59 13.27 -2.33
C SER A 101 15.21 12.01 -2.95
N ILE A 102 16.36 12.13 -3.62
CA ILE A 102 17.10 10.98 -4.18
C ILE A 102 17.66 10.09 -3.06
N GLU A 103 18.15 10.67 -1.97
CA GLU A 103 18.60 9.92 -0.80
C GLU A 103 17.45 9.16 -0.13
N ASP A 104 16.26 9.76 -0.03
CA ASP A 104 15.06 9.14 0.51
C ASP A 104 14.54 8.02 -0.41
N CYS A 105 14.54 8.23 -1.73
CA CYS A 105 14.28 7.15 -2.69
C CYS A 105 15.24 5.97 -2.50
N ARG A 106 16.55 6.25 -2.37
CA ARG A 106 17.57 5.21 -2.18
C ARG A 106 17.33 4.44 -0.89
N ARG A 107 16.99 5.13 0.21
CA ARG A 107 16.67 4.53 1.51
C ARG A 107 15.44 3.63 1.41
N ALA A 108 14.43 4.07 0.68
CA ALA A 108 13.19 3.34 0.41
C ALA A 108 13.34 2.21 -0.63
N GLY A 109 14.56 1.93 -1.11
CA GLY A 109 14.85 0.92 -2.13
C GLY A 109 14.32 1.25 -3.53
N ILE A 110 14.03 2.53 -3.81
CA ILE A 110 13.52 3.01 -5.10
C ILE A 110 14.69 3.48 -5.95
N ARG A 111 14.77 2.94 -7.17
CA ARG A 111 15.79 3.31 -8.14
C ARG A 111 15.32 4.53 -8.94
N VAL A 112 16.15 5.58 -8.97
CA VAL A 112 15.93 6.77 -9.78
C VAL A 112 16.78 6.69 -11.05
N ILE A 113 16.17 6.93 -12.21
CA ILE A 113 16.85 7.00 -13.50
C ILE A 113 16.63 8.40 -14.07
N MET A 114 17.71 9.15 -14.29
CA MET A 114 17.68 10.44 -14.96
C MET A 114 17.63 10.23 -16.48
N ILE A 115 16.71 10.92 -17.15
CA ILE A 115 16.60 10.96 -18.61
C ILE A 115 16.70 12.43 -19.04
N THR A 116 17.67 12.76 -19.89
CA THR A 116 17.91 14.14 -20.31
C THR A 116 18.27 14.27 -21.79
N GLY A 117 17.99 15.46 -22.36
CA GLY A 117 18.45 15.87 -23.68
C GLY A 117 19.87 16.45 -23.70
N ASP A 118 20.47 16.71 -22.53
CA ASP A 118 21.82 17.23 -22.44
C ASP A 118 22.87 16.20 -22.88
N ASN A 119 24.10 16.67 -23.06
CA ASN A 119 25.22 15.77 -23.35
C ASN A 119 25.50 14.86 -22.13
N LYS A 120 26.09 13.69 -22.39
CA LYS A 120 26.39 12.69 -21.34
C LYS A 120 27.23 13.26 -20.20
N ASN A 121 28.27 14.00 -20.56
CA ASN A 121 29.25 14.56 -19.65
C ASN A 121 28.65 15.54 -18.63
N THR A 122 27.84 16.50 -19.09
CA THR A 122 27.11 17.44 -18.23
C THR A 122 26.06 16.71 -17.41
N ALA A 123 25.34 15.76 -18.00
CA ALA A 123 24.33 14.99 -17.30
C ALA A 123 24.93 14.13 -16.16
N GLU A 124 26.08 13.49 -16.36
CA GLU A 124 26.79 12.77 -15.31
C GLU A 124 27.25 13.71 -14.19
N ALA A 125 27.70 14.91 -14.55
CA ALA A 125 28.17 15.89 -13.57
C ALA A 125 27.00 16.46 -12.73
N ILE A 126 25.85 16.74 -13.34
CA ILE A 126 24.60 17.06 -12.63
C ILE A 126 24.17 15.88 -11.75
N GLY A 127 24.24 14.66 -12.28
CA GLY A 127 23.94 13.43 -11.54
C GLY A 127 24.78 13.28 -10.27
N ARG A 128 26.07 13.59 -10.31
CA ARG A 128 26.94 13.61 -9.12
C ARG A 128 26.51 14.68 -8.12
N ARG A 129 26.13 15.87 -8.58
CA ARG A 129 25.72 17.00 -7.73
C ARG A 129 24.43 16.73 -6.95
N ILE A 130 23.46 16.08 -7.59
CA ILE A 130 22.18 15.72 -6.97
C ILE A 130 22.23 14.39 -6.22
N GLY A 131 23.38 13.69 -6.19
CA GLY A 131 23.55 12.45 -5.44
C GLY A 131 23.07 11.19 -6.15
N LEU A 132 22.81 11.23 -7.46
CA LEU A 132 22.50 10.03 -8.28
C LEU A 132 23.73 9.11 -8.43
N PHE A 133 24.90 9.72 -8.55
CA PHE A 133 26.21 9.08 -8.52
C PHE A 133 27.03 9.62 -7.35
N SER A 134 27.94 8.82 -6.81
CA SER A 134 28.93 9.31 -5.85
C SER A 134 29.99 10.15 -6.56
N GLU A 135 30.68 11.07 -5.86
CA GLU A 135 31.63 12.00 -6.50
C GLU A 135 32.73 11.32 -7.34
N HIS A 136 33.16 10.12 -6.92
CA HIS A 136 34.23 9.35 -7.57
C HIS A 136 33.76 8.00 -8.14
N GLU A 137 32.45 7.78 -8.27
CA GLU A 137 31.89 6.55 -8.85
C GLU A 137 32.16 6.48 -10.36
N ASP A 138 32.62 5.31 -10.83
CA ASP A 138 32.76 5.05 -12.27
C ASP A 138 31.36 4.90 -12.88
N THR A 139 31.07 5.70 -13.90
CA THR A 139 29.78 5.74 -14.59
C THR A 139 29.71 4.74 -15.75
N LYS A 140 30.80 4.02 -16.06
CA LYS A 140 30.82 3.01 -17.12
C LYS A 140 29.79 1.90 -16.88
N GLY A 141 28.91 1.71 -17.85
CA GLY A 141 27.80 0.75 -17.76
C GLY A 141 26.61 1.21 -16.91
N LEU A 142 26.67 2.42 -16.33
CA LEU A 142 25.56 3.05 -15.60
C LEU A 142 24.98 4.26 -16.32
N SER A 143 25.75 4.88 -17.22
CA SER A 143 25.34 6.01 -18.07
C SER A 143 25.47 5.66 -19.56
N PHE A 144 24.41 5.93 -20.32
CA PHE A 144 24.34 5.69 -21.77
C PHE A 144 23.84 6.93 -22.50
N THR A 145 24.34 7.18 -23.72
CA THR A 145 23.65 8.05 -24.68
C THR A 145 22.57 7.28 -25.44
N GLY A 146 21.62 7.99 -26.08
CA GLY A 146 20.68 7.36 -27.00
C GLY A 146 21.35 6.50 -28.07
N ARG A 147 22.41 7.01 -28.72
CA ARG A 147 23.18 6.27 -29.73
C ARG A 147 23.87 5.04 -29.16
N GLU A 148 24.57 5.20 -28.03
CA GLU A 148 25.22 4.06 -27.35
C GLU A 148 24.20 3.00 -26.94
N PHE A 149 22.97 3.39 -26.63
CA PHE A 149 21.89 2.46 -26.30
C PHE A 149 21.36 1.73 -27.54
N ASP A 150 21.20 2.42 -28.67
CA ASP A 150 20.75 1.83 -29.94
C ASP A 150 21.76 0.84 -30.53
N ASP A 151 23.05 1.10 -30.33
CA ASP A 151 24.15 0.23 -30.79
C ASP A 151 24.21 -1.12 -30.05
N LEU A 152 23.54 -1.24 -28.89
CA LEU A 152 23.47 -2.48 -28.11
C LEU A 152 22.44 -3.45 -28.68
N SER A 153 22.70 -4.76 -28.53
CA SER A 153 21.69 -5.78 -28.85
C SER A 153 20.46 -5.65 -27.94
N PRO A 154 19.27 -6.14 -28.33
CA PRO A 154 18.07 -6.07 -27.49
C PRO A 154 18.25 -6.67 -26.08
N GLU A 155 19.02 -7.76 -25.94
CA GLU A 155 19.33 -8.38 -24.65
C GLU A 155 20.25 -7.49 -23.81
N GLN A 156 21.23 -6.85 -24.46
CA GLN A 156 22.13 -5.90 -23.81
C GLN A 156 21.41 -4.61 -23.41
N GLN A 157 20.44 -4.14 -24.21
CA GLN A 157 19.57 -3.01 -23.89
C GLN A 157 18.74 -3.31 -22.64
N SER A 158 18.10 -4.48 -22.59
CA SER A 158 17.34 -4.94 -21.43
C SER A 158 18.22 -5.01 -20.16
N ALA A 159 19.40 -5.62 -20.26
CA ALA A 159 20.36 -5.68 -19.16
C ALA A 159 20.88 -4.29 -18.75
N ALA A 160 21.09 -3.38 -19.70
CA ALA A 160 21.49 -2.00 -19.43
C ALA A 160 20.40 -1.25 -18.65
N CYS A 161 19.13 -1.37 -19.02
CA CYS A 161 18.01 -0.74 -18.31
C CYS A 161 17.90 -1.18 -16.84
N ARG A 162 18.33 -2.38 -16.47
CA ARG A 162 18.32 -2.86 -15.08
C ARG A 162 19.36 -2.18 -14.18
N ARG A 163 20.47 -1.72 -14.76
CA ARG A 163 21.59 -1.11 -14.00
C ARG A 163 21.74 0.39 -14.23
N ALA A 164 21.31 0.89 -15.37
CA ALA A 164 21.48 2.29 -15.74
C ALA A 164 20.79 3.20 -14.74
N ARG A 165 21.44 4.35 -14.49
CA ARG A 165 20.89 5.46 -13.71
C ARG A 165 20.75 6.72 -14.55
N LEU A 166 21.38 6.78 -15.73
CA LEU A 166 21.37 7.97 -16.57
C LEU A 166 21.29 7.61 -18.06
N PHE A 167 20.34 8.21 -18.76
CA PHE A 167 20.28 8.23 -20.21
C PHE A 167 20.34 9.68 -20.72
N ALA A 168 21.29 9.97 -21.61
CA ALA A 168 21.53 11.31 -22.16
C ALA A 168 21.28 11.35 -23.68
N ARG A 169 20.92 12.53 -24.22
CA ARG A 169 20.51 12.70 -25.63
C ARG A 169 19.51 11.64 -26.10
N VAL A 170 18.42 11.52 -25.34
CA VAL A 170 17.41 10.48 -25.51
C VAL A 170 16.31 10.94 -26.45
N GLU A 171 15.89 10.09 -27.37
CA GLU A 171 14.75 10.36 -28.26
C GLU A 171 13.42 9.90 -27.62
N PRO A 172 12.27 10.42 -28.07
CA PRO A 172 10.96 10.03 -27.53
C PRO A 172 10.72 8.51 -27.56
N ALA A 173 11.17 7.82 -28.61
CA ALA A 173 11.06 6.37 -28.74
C ALA A 173 11.87 5.59 -27.69
N HIS A 174 13.00 6.13 -27.24
CA HIS A 174 13.81 5.49 -26.20
C HIS A 174 13.12 5.53 -24.84
N LYS A 175 12.40 6.61 -24.52
CA LYS A 175 11.67 6.74 -23.25
C LYS A 175 10.68 5.59 -23.06
N SER A 176 9.85 5.33 -24.07
CA SER A 176 8.86 4.24 -24.01
C SER A 176 9.51 2.85 -24.05
N LYS A 177 10.64 2.69 -24.77
CA LYS A 177 11.41 1.43 -24.82
C LYS A 177 12.10 1.11 -23.49
N ILE A 178 12.62 2.12 -22.79
CA ILE A 178 13.19 1.96 -21.44
C ILE A 178 12.11 1.46 -20.48
N VAL A 179 10.93 2.08 -20.48
CA VAL A 179 9.79 1.65 -19.66
C VAL A 179 9.43 0.20 -19.97
N GLU A 180 9.32 -0.18 -21.24
CA GLU A 180 9.01 -1.55 -21.64
C GLU A 180 10.02 -2.58 -21.12
N TYR A 181 11.31 -2.27 -21.17
CA TYR A 181 12.32 -3.14 -20.57
C TYR A 181 12.17 -3.24 -19.05
N LEU A 182 11.94 -2.13 -18.34
CA LEU A 182 11.75 -2.14 -16.88
C LEU A 182 10.53 -2.99 -16.50
N GLN A 183 9.43 -2.86 -17.25
CA GLN A 183 8.23 -3.67 -17.09
C GLN A 183 8.48 -5.16 -17.33
N SER A 184 9.28 -5.50 -18.34
CA SER A 184 9.65 -6.91 -18.61
C SER A 184 10.38 -7.58 -17.44
N HIS A 185 10.96 -6.79 -16.54
CA HIS A 185 11.63 -7.25 -15.32
C HIS A 185 10.70 -7.33 -14.11
N GLY A 186 9.42 -6.97 -14.26
CA GLY A 186 8.45 -6.89 -13.17
C GLY A 186 8.65 -5.67 -12.27
N GLU A 187 9.39 -4.65 -12.71
CA GLU A 187 9.53 -3.37 -11.99
C GLU A 187 8.31 -2.49 -12.25
N ILE A 188 7.71 -1.96 -11.18
CA ILE A 188 6.67 -0.92 -11.27
C ILE A 188 7.36 0.41 -11.53
N THR A 189 7.11 1.00 -12.70
CA THR A 189 7.85 2.15 -13.19
C THR A 189 6.99 3.42 -13.11
N ALA A 190 7.58 4.48 -12.57
CA ALA A 190 7.03 5.83 -12.66
C ALA A 190 7.84 6.63 -13.69
N MET A 191 7.15 7.25 -14.66
CA MET A 191 7.77 8.05 -15.72
C MET A 191 7.31 9.49 -15.64
N THR A 192 8.24 10.45 -15.68
CA THR A 192 7.92 11.88 -15.68
C THR A 192 8.03 12.49 -17.07
N GLY A 193 7.16 13.45 -17.41
CA GLY A 193 7.20 14.14 -18.69
C GLY A 193 6.38 15.44 -18.74
N ASP A 194 6.68 16.31 -19.68
CA ASP A 194 6.04 17.62 -19.83
C ASP A 194 5.49 17.85 -21.25
N GLY A 195 6.14 17.26 -22.25
CA GLY A 195 5.82 17.43 -23.67
C GLY A 195 4.90 16.36 -24.24
N VAL A 196 4.34 16.65 -25.42
CA VAL A 196 3.57 15.70 -26.25
C VAL A 196 4.41 14.46 -26.59
N ASN A 197 5.72 14.65 -26.75
CA ASN A 197 6.69 13.59 -27.04
C ASN A 197 6.77 12.53 -25.92
N ASP A 198 6.37 12.89 -24.70
CA ASP A 198 6.46 11.99 -23.55
C ASP A 198 5.18 11.20 -23.32
N ALA A 199 4.07 11.60 -23.96
CA ALA A 199 2.77 10.96 -23.81
C ALA A 199 2.79 9.44 -24.05
N PRO A 200 3.50 8.88 -25.06
CA PRO A 200 3.58 7.44 -25.22
C PRO A 200 4.31 6.72 -24.08
N ALA A 201 5.32 7.36 -23.47
CA ALA A 201 6.06 6.79 -22.35
C ALA A 201 5.28 6.91 -21.03
N LEU A 202 4.64 8.06 -20.80
CA LEU A 202 3.76 8.31 -19.67
C LEU A 202 2.64 7.26 -19.60
N LYS A 203 1.93 7.06 -20.71
CA LYS A 203 0.84 6.08 -20.80
C LYS A 203 1.30 4.63 -20.69
N LYS A 204 2.55 4.34 -21.08
CA LYS A 204 3.09 2.98 -21.01
C LYS A 204 3.51 2.62 -19.58
N ALA A 205 4.01 3.57 -18.80
CA ALA A 205 4.41 3.36 -17.41
C ALA A 205 3.20 3.01 -16.53
N GLU A 206 3.42 2.30 -15.42
CA GLU A 206 2.35 2.05 -14.44
C GLU A 206 1.85 3.34 -13.80
N ILE A 207 2.76 4.33 -13.66
CA ILE A 207 2.45 5.65 -13.12
C ILE A 207 3.10 6.71 -14.02
N GLY A 208 2.32 7.29 -14.93
CA GLY A 208 2.68 8.49 -15.66
C GLY A 208 2.55 9.72 -14.75
N ILE A 209 3.59 10.56 -14.71
CA ILE A 209 3.64 11.78 -13.91
C ILE A 209 3.88 12.97 -14.85
N ALA A 210 2.87 13.83 -15.01
CA ALA A 210 3.01 15.04 -15.82
C ALA A 210 3.42 16.25 -14.98
N MET A 211 4.18 17.15 -15.60
CA MET A 211 4.50 18.46 -15.04
C MET A 211 3.26 19.38 -15.08
N GLY A 212 3.07 20.19 -14.04
CA GLY A 212 2.03 21.21 -13.92
C GLY A 212 2.20 22.32 -14.96
N SER A 213 3.43 22.69 -15.30
CA SER A 213 3.71 23.56 -16.46
C SER A 213 3.64 22.84 -17.82
N GLY A 214 3.45 21.52 -17.81
CA GLY A 214 3.45 20.68 -19.00
C GLY A 214 2.23 20.87 -19.91
N THR A 215 2.33 20.30 -21.11
CA THR A 215 1.28 20.32 -22.14
C THR A 215 0.02 19.59 -21.66
N ALA A 216 -1.15 20.02 -22.16
CA ALA A 216 -2.41 19.34 -21.84
C ALA A 216 -2.40 17.87 -22.24
N VAL A 217 -1.71 17.52 -23.32
CA VAL A 217 -1.56 16.14 -23.80
C VAL A 217 -0.79 15.28 -22.79
N ALA A 218 0.32 15.81 -22.24
CA ALA A 218 1.09 15.09 -21.22
C ALA A 218 0.23 14.86 -19.96
N LYS A 219 -0.49 15.88 -19.49
CA LYS A 219 -1.39 15.78 -18.33
C LYS A 219 -2.54 14.78 -18.54
N SER A 220 -3.10 14.72 -19.74
CA SER A 220 -4.15 13.74 -20.07
C SER A 220 -3.64 12.31 -20.19
N ALA A 221 -2.33 12.14 -20.39
CA ALA A 221 -1.68 10.84 -20.55
C ALA A 221 -1.06 10.31 -19.24
N SER A 222 -1.22 11.02 -18.12
CA SER A 222 -0.62 10.73 -16.82
C SER A 222 -1.68 10.47 -15.74
N GLU A 223 -1.39 9.57 -14.81
CA GLU A 223 -2.20 9.31 -13.61
C GLU A 223 -2.03 10.39 -12.53
N MET A 224 -0.88 11.08 -12.51
CA MET A 224 -0.56 12.11 -11.53
C MET A 224 -0.02 13.37 -12.21
N VAL A 225 -0.39 14.55 -11.70
CA VAL A 225 0.12 15.85 -12.18
C VAL A 225 0.76 16.60 -11.02
N LEU A 226 2.02 17.01 -11.19
CA LEU A 226 2.77 17.79 -10.20
C LEU A 226 2.44 19.27 -10.35
N ALA A 227 1.58 19.80 -9.48
CA ALA A 227 1.16 21.20 -9.56
C ALA A 227 2.31 22.22 -9.40
N ASP A 228 3.40 21.83 -8.74
CA ASP A 228 4.56 22.66 -8.39
C ASP A 228 5.83 22.35 -9.20
N ASP A 229 5.74 21.41 -10.16
CA ASP A 229 6.87 20.97 -10.97
C ASP A 229 8.07 20.46 -10.14
N ASN A 230 7.80 19.86 -8.98
CA ASN A 230 8.84 19.44 -8.03
C ASN A 230 8.96 17.91 -7.90
N PHE A 231 10.19 17.42 -8.00
CA PHE A 231 10.51 16.00 -7.83
C PHE A 231 10.25 15.52 -6.38
N SER A 232 10.44 16.39 -5.39
CA SER A 232 10.19 16.03 -3.98
C SER A 232 8.75 15.59 -3.73
N THR A 233 7.80 16.18 -4.46
CA THR A 233 6.37 15.85 -4.37
C THR A 233 6.10 14.40 -4.79
N ILE A 234 6.90 13.83 -5.70
CA ILE A 234 6.82 12.41 -6.05
C ILE A 234 7.17 11.54 -4.86
N VAL A 235 8.21 11.91 -4.09
CA VAL A 235 8.63 11.15 -2.90
C VAL A 235 7.54 11.19 -1.83
N CYS A 236 6.95 12.35 -1.58
CA CYS A 236 5.81 12.48 -0.67
C CYS A 236 4.61 11.64 -1.12
N ALA A 237 4.30 11.62 -2.42
CA ALA A 237 3.21 10.82 -2.95
C ALA A 237 3.48 9.31 -2.83
N VAL A 238 4.73 8.87 -2.94
CA VAL A 238 5.12 7.48 -2.71
C VAL A 238 4.98 7.10 -1.24
N GLU A 239 5.42 7.96 -0.32
CA GLU A 239 5.24 7.77 1.13
C GLU A 239 3.76 7.61 1.49
N GLU A 240 2.92 8.54 1.01
CA GLU A 240 1.47 8.51 1.20
C GLU A 240 0.84 7.25 0.56
N GLY A 241 1.27 6.88 -0.64
CA GLY A 241 0.78 5.67 -1.30
C GLY A 241 1.11 4.39 -0.53
N ARG A 242 2.28 4.32 0.12
CA ARG A 242 2.65 3.20 1.00
C ARG A 242 1.79 3.19 2.28
N ALA A 243 1.52 4.35 2.87
CA ALA A 243 0.66 4.50 4.03
C ALA A 243 -0.77 4.03 3.74
N ILE A 244 -1.37 4.54 2.65
CA ILE A 244 -2.71 4.15 2.19
C ILE A 244 -2.77 2.63 1.95
N TYR A 245 -1.76 2.05 1.29
CA TYR A 245 -1.74 0.61 1.05
C TYR A 245 -1.69 -0.21 2.35
N SER A 246 -0.90 0.21 3.34
CA SER A 246 -0.83 -0.44 4.65
C SER A 246 -2.20 -0.45 5.32
N ASN A 247 -2.86 0.71 5.36
CA ASN A 247 -4.19 0.89 5.93
C ASN A 247 -5.25 0.08 5.15
N MET A 248 -5.14 0.04 3.81
CA MET A 248 -6.01 -0.76 2.96
C MET A 248 -5.92 -2.25 3.26
N LYS A 249 -4.68 -2.77 3.36
CA LYS A 249 -4.44 -4.17 3.72
C LYS A 249 -5.16 -4.50 5.01
N GLN A 250 -5.11 -3.59 5.98
CA GLN A 250 -5.63 -3.75 7.31
C GLN A 250 -7.16 -3.80 7.37
N PHE A 251 -7.88 -2.87 6.75
CA PHE A 251 -9.34 -2.92 6.74
C PHE A 251 -9.90 -4.04 5.86
N ILE A 252 -9.23 -4.39 4.74
CA ILE A 252 -9.63 -5.53 3.90
C ILE A 252 -9.59 -6.82 4.74
N ARG A 253 -8.53 -6.99 5.52
CA ARG A 253 -8.38 -8.15 6.39
C ARG A 253 -9.41 -8.20 7.51
N TYR A 254 -9.73 -7.06 8.11
CA TYR A 254 -10.80 -6.94 9.10
C TYR A 254 -12.15 -7.43 8.52
N LEU A 255 -12.55 -6.90 7.35
CA LEU A 255 -13.80 -7.31 6.69
C LEU A 255 -13.81 -8.79 6.29
N ILE A 256 -12.68 -9.34 5.80
CA ILE A 256 -12.59 -10.77 5.48
C ILE A 256 -12.70 -11.62 6.75
N SER A 257 -12.09 -11.19 7.87
CA SER A 257 -12.17 -11.90 9.15
C SER A 257 -13.60 -11.98 9.67
N SER A 258 -14.36 -10.88 9.58
CA SER A 258 -15.77 -10.83 9.96
C SER A 258 -16.61 -11.82 9.13
N ASN A 259 -16.47 -11.77 7.81
CA ASN A 259 -17.18 -12.67 6.89
C ASN A 259 -16.86 -14.16 7.14
N ILE A 260 -15.63 -14.52 7.52
CA ILE A 260 -15.30 -15.90 7.91
C ILE A 260 -16.11 -16.32 9.14
N GLY A 261 -16.25 -15.43 10.13
CA GLY A 261 -17.05 -15.68 11.33
C GLY A 261 -18.52 -15.89 11.05
N GLU A 262 -19.11 -15.04 10.19
CA GLU A 262 -20.50 -15.18 9.75
C GLU A 262 -20.75 -16.52 9.04
N VAL A 263 -19.86 -16.92 8.12
CA VAL A 263 -19.95 -18.21 7.42
C VAL A 263 -19.85 -19.38 8.39
N VAL A 264 -18.94 -19.33 9.37
CA VAL A 264 -18.83 -20.38 10.41
C VAL A 264 -20.10 -20.43 11.25
N SER A 265 -20.68 -19.28 11.62
CA SER A 265 -21.94 -19.21 12.37
C SER A 265 -23.08 -19.92 11.64
N ILE A 266 -23.28 -19.60 10.36
CA ILE A 266 -24.32 -20.22 9.52
C ILE A 266 -24.05 -21.73 9.38
N PHE A 267 -22.81 -22.11 9.12
CA PHE A 267 -22.43 -23.51 8.97
C PHE A 267 -22.67 -24.31 10.25
N LEU A 268 -22.28 -23.81 11.42
CA LEU A 268 -22.49 -24.46 12.70
C LEU A 268 -23.98 -24.58 13.04
N THR A 269 -24.76 -23.52 12.80
CA THR A 269 -26.21 -23.51 12.99
C THR A 269 -26.88 -24.62 12.16
N ALA A 270 -26.56 -24.66 10.85
CA ALA A 270 -27.11 -25.66 9.94
C ALA A 270 -26.63 -27.08 10.24
N ALA A 271 -25.34 -27.26 10.58
CA ALA A 271 -24.76 -28.56 10.89
C ALA A 271 -25.32 -29.15 12.20
N MET A 272 -25.63 -28.31 13.19
CA MET A 272 -26.26 -28.73 14.44
C MET A 272 -27.79 -28.88 14.31
N GLY A 273 -28.40 -28.35 13.25
CA GLY A 273 -29.85 -28.41 13.04
C GLY A 273 -30.66 -27.55 14.02
N ILE A 274 -30.05 -26.50 14.59
CA ILE A 274 -30.72 -25.58 15.52
C ILE A 274 -31.46 -24.46 14.75
N PRO A 275 -32.37 -23.69 15.40
CA PRO A 275 -33.03 -22.54 14.78
C PRO A 275 -32.03 -21.52 14.22
N GLU A 276 -32.43 -20.79 13.18
CA GLU A 276 -31.58 -19.83 12.50
C GLU A 276 -31.15 -18.70 13.45
N VAL A 277 -29.86 -18.67 13.78
CA VAL A 277 -29.28 -17.72 14.75
C VAL A 277 -29.11 -16.31 14.16
N LEU A 278 -28.85 -16.20 12.86
CA LEU A 278 -28.67 -14.92 12.16
C LEU A 278 -29.39 -14.98 10.80
N ILE A 279 -30.18 -13.96 10.50
CA ILE A 279 -30.91 -13.86 9.23
C ILE A 279 -30.15 -12.97 8.22
N PRO A 280 -30.39 -13.13 6.89
CA PRO A 280 -29.68 -12.35 5.87
C PRO A 280 -29.79 -10.84 6.02
N VAL A 281 -30.93 -10.32 6.47
CA VAL A 281 -31.14 -8.86 6.64
C VAL A 281 -30.21 -8.30 7.73
N GLN A 282 -29.96 -9.06 8.80
CA GLN A 282 -29.04 -8.67 9.87
C GLN A 282 -27.60 -8.67 9.35
N LEU A 283 -27.18 -9.72 8.65
CA LEU A 283 -25.82 -9.83 8.09
C LEU A 283 -25.52 -8.73 7.06
N LEU A 284 -26.50 -8.35 6.24
CA LEU A 284 -26.36 -7.22 5.32
C LEU A 284 -26.13 -5.90 6.05
N TRP A 285 -26.83 -5.67 7.17
CA TRP A 285 -26.64 -4.48 8.00
C TRP A 285 -25.28 -4.47 8.71
N VAL A 286 -24.84 -5.64 9.20
CA VAL A 286 -23.53 -5.78 9.83
C VAL A 286 -22.42 -5.45 8.83
N ASN A 287 -22.39 -6.13 7.69
CA ASN A 287 -21.35 -5.96 6.68
C ASN A 287 -21.32 -4.56 6.05
N LEU A 288 -22.47 -3.91 5.86
CA LEU A 288 -22.54 -2.61 5.18
C LEU A 288 -22.35 -1.43 6.14
N VAL A 289 -23.02 -1.46 7.30
CA VAL A 289 -23.12 -0.30 8.19
C VAL A 289 -22.24 -0.51 9.41
N THR A 290 -22.45 -1.62 10.13
CA THR A 290 -21.80 -1.86 11.42
C THR A 290 -20.28 -1.96 11.27
N ASP A 291 -19.82 -2.78 10.33
CA ASP A 291 -18.39 -3.01 10.03
C ASP A 291 -17.85 -1.97 9.04
N GLY A 292 -18.70 -1.43 8.17
CA GLY A 292 -18.32 -0.44 7.17
C GLY A 292 -17.75 0.84 7.79
N LEU A 293 -18.30 1.29 8.93
CA LEU A 293 -17.83 2.47 9.65
C LEU A 293 -16.42 2.27 10.25
N PRO A 294 -16.13 1.25 11.08
CA PRO A 294 -14.78 0.95 11.54
C PRO A 294 -13.80 0.64 10.41
N ALA A 295 -14.22 -0.09 9.36
CA ALA A 295 -13.36 -0.37 8.21
C ALA A 295 -12.89 0.92 7.51
N THR A 296 -13.79 1.88 7.34
CA THR A 296 -13.44 3.20 6.80
C THR A 296 -12.51 3.95 7.76
N ALA A 297 -12.75 3.87 9.06
CA ALA A 297 -11.94 4.53 10.06
C ALA A 297 -10.49 3.97 10.15
N LEU A 298 -10.31 2.67 9.92
CA LEU A 298 -8.99 2.04 9.78
C LEU A 298 -8.19 2.59 8.59
N GLY A 299 -8.86 3.15 7.58
CA GLY A 299 -8.23 3.91 6.50
C GLY A 299 -7.44 5.13 6.97
N PHE A 300 -7.79 5.69 8.13
CA PHE A 300 -7.14 6.84 8.76
C PHE A 300 -6.12 6.45 9.85
N ASN A 301 -5.63 5.21 9.84
CA ASN A 301 -4.55 4.81 10.75
C ASN A 301 -3.28 5.64 10.47
N PRO A 302 -2.53 6.00 11.52
CA PRO A 302 -1.26 6.70 11.36
C PRO A 302 -0.25 5.82 10.61
N PRO A 303 0.58 6.40 9.71
CA PRO A 303 1.59 5.64 8.99
C PRO A 303 2.69 5.12 9.92
N ASP A 304 3.28 3.98 9.56
CA ASP A 304 4.47 3.44 10.21
C ASP A 304 5.66 4.43 10.05
N LEU A 305 6.44 4.66 11.12
CA LEU A 305 7.60 5.57 11.08
C LEU A 305 8.71 5.09 10.12
N ASP A 306 8.80 3.78 9.88
CA ASP A 306 9.79 3.14 9.01
C ASP A 306 9.27 2.86 7.60
N ILE A 307 8.16 3.49 7.18
CA ILE A 307 7.52 3.23 5.88
C ILE A 307 8.45 3.52 4.69
N MET A 308 9.35 4.50 4.83
CA MET A 308 10.36 4.90 3.85
C MET A 308 11.71 4.19 4.03
N ASP A 309 11.84 3.29 5.00
CA ASP A 309 13.05 2.46 5.21
C ASP A 309 12.89 1.04 4.64
N ARG A 310 11.66 0.68 4.26
CA ARG A 310 11.35 -0.63 3.65
C ARG A 310 11.54 -0.58 2.13
N ALA A 311 11.96 -1.69 1.53
CA ALA A 311 12.01 -1.83 0.08
C ALA A 311 10.59 -1.80 -0.54
N PRO A 312 10.44 -1.48 -1.84
CA PRO A 312 9.15 -1.55 -2.51
C PRO A 312 8.56 -2.97 -2.42
N ARG A 313 7.26 -3.06 -2.13
CA ARG A 313 6.58 -4.35 -2.04
C ARG A 313 6.62 -5.07 -3.39
N SER A 314 6.63 -6.41 -3.34
CA SER A 314 6.47 -7.19 -4.56
C SER A 314 5.03 -7.04 -5.09
N PRO A 315 4.83 -6.87 -6.41
CA PRO A 315 3.50 -6.92 -7.01
C PRO A 315 2.78 -8.26 -6.77
N ASN A 316 3.55 -9.33 -6.59
CA ASN A 316 3.06 -10.69 -6.37
C ASN A 316 2.87 -11.05 -4.88
N GLU A 317 3.06 -10.09 -3.97
CA GLU A 317 2.79 -10.31 -2.55
C GLU A 317 1.29 -10.50 -2.31
N SER A 318 0.91 -11.60 -1.66
CA SER A 318 -0.48 -11.85 -1.29
C SER A 318 -0.92 -10.94 -0.13
N LEU A 319 -2.18 -10.49 -0.17
CA LEU A 319 -2.76 -9.69 0.93
C LEU A 319 -2.79 -10.46 2.26
N ILE A 320 -2.96 -11.78 2.18
CA ILE A 320 -3.05 -12.70 3.32
C ILE A 320 -1.88 -13.70 3.22
N SER A 321 -1.03 -13.71 4.24
CA SER A 321 0.05 -14.71 4.39
C SER A 321 -0.49 -16.00 5.01
N LYS A 322 0.25 -17.11 4.92
CA LYS A 322 -0.19 -18.40 5.50
C LYS A 322 -0.48 -18.31 7.00
N TRP A 323 0.36 -17.59 7.75
CA TRP A 323 0.15 -17.37 9.18
C TRP A 323 -1.09 -16.51 9.44
N LEU A 324 -1.23 -15.42 8.66
CA LEU A 324 -2.34 -14.51 8.81
C LEU A 324 -3.67 -15.17 8.45
N PHE A 325 -3.68 -16.05 7.46
CA PHE A 325 -4.82 -16.89 7.11
C PHE A 325 -5.25 -17.79 8.28
N PHE A 326 -4.29 -18.47 8.92
CA PHE A 326 -4.56 -19.27 10.11
C PHE A 326 -5.14 -18.43 11.26
N ARG A 327 -4.58 -17.24 11.48
CA ARG A 327 -5.06 -16.30 12.50
C ARG A 327 -6.52 -15.89 12.26
N TYR A 328 -6.90 -15.55 11.05
CA TYR A 328 -8.29 -15.18 10.74
C TYR A 328 -9.24 -16.37 10.77
N ILE A 329 -8.79 -17.58 10.42
CA ILE A 329 -9.59 -18.78 10.65
C ILE A 329 -9.84 -18.99 12.15
N ALA A 330 -8.83 -18.81 13.00
CA ALA A 330 -8.98 -18.98 14.44
C ALA A 330 -9.96 -17.95 15.04
N ILE A 331 -9.83 -16.68 14.65
CA ILE A 331 -10.73 -15.59 15.09
C ILE A 331 -12.13 -15.79 14.54
N GLY A 332 -12.28 -16.07 13.24
CA GLY A 332 -13.59 -16.33 12.63
C GLY A 332 -14.26 -17.56 13.21
N SER A 333 -13.52 -18.62 13.49
CA SER A 333 -14.07 -19.81 14.16
C SER A 333 -14.57 -19.49 15.56
N TYR A 334 -13.85 -18.62 16.29
CA TYR A 334 -14.30 -18.12 17.59
C TYR A 334 -15.58 -17.28 17.45
N VAL A 335 -15.63 -16.35 16.50
CA VAL A 335 -16.81 -15.51 16.23
C VAL A 335 -18.02 -16.39 15.95
N GLY A 336 -17.92 -17.33 15.01
CA GLY A 336 -19.04 -18.21 14.64
C GLY A 336 -19.47 -19.16 15.76
N ALA A 337 -18.55 -19.63 16.59
CA ALA A 337 -18.90 -20.42 17.78
C ALA A 337 -19.52 -19.57 18.89
N ALA A 338 -19.08 -18.31 19.04
CA ALA A 338 -19.58 -17.38 20.03
C ALA A 338 -21.01 -16.90 19.72
N THR A 339 -21.31 -16.60 18.45
CA THR A 339 -22.66 -16.23 18.01
C THR A 339 -23.64 -17.37 18.23
N VAL A 340 -23.34 -18.57 17.73
CA VAL A 340 -24.16 -19.77 17.93
C VAL A 340 -24.28 -20.13 19.41
N GLY A 341 -23.15 -20.11 20.12
CA GLY A 341 -23.10 -20.40 21.55
C GLY A 341 -23.94 -19.44 22.39
N SER A 342 -24.05 -18.17 21.99
CA SER A 342 -24.89 -17.20 22.71
C SER A 342 -26.39 -17.43 22.52
N ALA A 343 -26.81 -17.86 21.34
CA ALA A 343 -28.20 -18.24 21.07
C ALA A 343 -28.56 -19.55 21.79
N VAL A 344 -27.68 -20.55 21.73
CA VAL A 344 -27.82 -21.81 22.49
C VAL A 344 -27.85 -21.54 23.99
N TRP A 345 -27.03 -20.61 24.48
CA TRP A 345 -27.04 -20.21 25.89
C TRP A 345 -28.40 -19.64 26.32
N TRP A 346 -29.01 -18.79 25.50
CA TRP A 346 -30.35 -18.27 25.78
C TRP A 346 -31.41 -19.38 25.86
N TYR A 347 -31.37 -20.34 24.93
CA TYR A 347 -32.33 -21.45 24.93
C TYR A 347 -32.15 -22.41 26.11
N MET A 348 -30.91 -22.73 26.50
CA MET A 348 -30.63 -23.84 27.43
C MET A 348 -30.34 -23.39 28.87
N PHE A 349 -29.62 -22.29 29.04
CA PHE A 349 -28.95 -21.98 30.32
C PHE A 349 -29.36 -20.65 30.93
N TYR A 350 -30.11 -19.82 30.21
CA TYR A 350 -30.58 -18.55 30.75
C TYR A 350 -31.70 -18.77 31.77
N GLU A 351 -31.57 -18.18 32.97
CA GLU A 351 -32.48 -18.39 34.09
C GLU A 351 -33.93 -17.96 33.76
N ASP A 352 -34.08 -16.83 33.07
CA ASP A 352 -35.38 -16.31 32.60
C ASP A 352 -35.76 -16.85 31.19
N GLY A 353 -34.96 -17.77 30.65
CA GLY A 353 -35.19 -18.41 29.35
C GLY A 353 -36.00 -19.71 29.47
N PRO A 354 -36.25 -20.38 28.34
CA PRO A 354 -37.09 -21.59 28.30
C PRO A 354 -36.40 -22.86 28.82
N GLN A 355 -35.10 -22.82 29.14
CA GLN A 355 -34.31 -23.93 29.72
C GLN A 355 -34.49 -25.27 28.99
N LEU A 356 -34.39 -25.23 27.66
CA LEU A 356 -34.59 -26.37 26.78
C LEU A 356 -33.39 -27.33 26.80
N ASN A 357 -33.66 -28.62 26.62
CA ASN A 357 -32.63 -29.61 26.37
C ASN A 357 -32.09 -29.53 24.93
N TYR A 358 -30.86 -30.00 24.72
CA TYR A 358 -30.22 -30.04 23.39
C TYR A 358 -31.06 -30.77 22.34
N TYR A 359 -31.78 -31.83 22.75
CA TYR A 359 -32.68 -32.56 21.85
C TYR A 359 -33.81 -31.67 21.31
N HIS A 360 -34.44 -30.85 22.16
CA HIS A 360 -35.53 -29.97 21.76
C HIS A 360 -35.08 -28.92 20.73
N ILE A 361 -33.88 -28.38 20.90
CA ILE A 361 -33.35 -27.33 20.01
C ILE A 361 -32.93 -27.91 18.66
N THR A 362 -32.31 -29.10 18.63
CA THR A 362 -31.88 -29.74 17.36
C THR A 362 -33.02 -30.35 16.55
N HIS A 363 -34.14 -30.67 17.20
CA HIS A 363 -35.33 -31.24 16.57
C HIS A 363 -36.50 -30.25 16.53
N TRP A 364 -36.22 -28.95 16.61
CA TRP A 364 -37.22 -27.89 16.72
C TRP A 364 -38.31 -27.93 15.63
N MET A 365 -37.96 -28.30 14.39
CA MET A 365 -38.92 -28.46 13.27
C MET A 365 -39.99 -29.54 13.51
N ARG A 366 -39.78 -30.44 14.48
CA ARG A 366 -40.73 -31.51 14.83
C ARG A 366 -41.67 -31.13 15.97
N CYS A 367 -41.55 -29.93 16.54
CA CYS A 367 -42.35 -29.49 17.69
C CYS A 367 -43.86 -29.64 17.45
N GLU A 368 -44.35 -29.26 16.26
CA GLU A 368 -45.77 -29.40 15.90
C GLU A 368 -46.18 -30.83 15.51
N ILE A 369 -45.23 -31.66 15.11
CA ILE A 369 -45.47 -33.00 14.53
C ILE A 369 -45.42 -34.10 15.62
N GLU A 370 -44.54 -33.96 16.60
CA GLU A 370 -44.28 -34.92 17.68
C GLU A 370 -44.51 -34.28 19.06
N PRO A 371 -45.76 -33.88 19.42
CA PRO A 371 -46.04 -33.15 20.66
C PRO A 371 -45.65 -33.94 21.93
N GLU A 372 -45.63 -35.28 21.86
CA GLU A 372 -45.25 -36.15 22.97
C GLU A 372 -43.80 -35.93 23.44
N ASN A 373 -42.91 -35.50 22.54
CA ASN A 373 -41.50 -35.23 22.85
C ASN A 373 -41.24 -33.78 23.30
N PHE A 374 -42.24 -32.91 23.21
CA PHE A 374 -42.17 -31.48 23.55
C PHE A 374 -43.23 -31.08 24.59
N ASN A 375 -43.64 -32.03 25.45
CA ASN A 375 -44.59 -31.77 26.51
C ASN A 375 -44.12 -30.58 27.38
N ASP A 376 -45.02 -29.64 27.65
CA ASP A 376 -44.80 -28.41 28.43
C ASP A 376 -43.98 -27.29 27.73
N ILE A 377 -43.75 -27.36 26.42
CA ILE A 377 -43.07 -26.31 25.63
C ILE A 377 -44.04 -25.69 24.61
N ASP A 378 -44.15 -24.36 24.58
CA ASP A 378 -44.83 -23.64 23.51
C ASP A 378 -43.90 -23.54 22.28
N CYS A 379 -44.30 -24.10 21.14
CA CYS A 379 -43.49 -24.11 19.92
C CYS A 379 -43.17 -22.69 19.39
N HIS A 380 -43.93 -21.67 19.78
CA HIS A 380 -43.61 -20.26 19.45
C HIS A 380 -42.27 -19.80 20.03
N VAL A 381 -41.70 -20.51 21.03
CA VAL A 381 -40.38 -20.20 21.59
C VAL A 381 -39.25 -20.26 20.57
N PHE A 382 -39.39 -21.08 19.52
CA PHE A 382 -38.37 -21.20 18.47
C PHE A 382 -38.42 -20.06 17.45
N GLU A 383 -39.52 -19.29 17.43
CA GLU A 383 -39.68 -18.08 16.62
C GLU A 383 -39.37 -16.79 17.43
N ASP A 384 -38.95 -16.94 18.68
CA ASP A 384 -38.62 -15.81 19.54
C ASP A 384 -37.39 -15.04 18.99
N PRO A 385 -37.44 -13.70 18.91
CA PRO A 385 -36.34 -12.88 18.38
C PRO A 385 -35.16 -12.64 19.35
N HIS A 386 -35.24 -13.05 20.62
CA HIS A 386 -34.15 -12.85 21.62
C HIS A 386 -32.86 -13.64 21.30
N PRO A 387 -32.90 -14.93 20.92
CA PRO A 387 -31.72 -15.66 20.43
C PRO A 387 -30.98 -14.94 19.30
N ASN A 388 -31.73 -14.40 18.34
CA ASN A 388 -31.18 -13.68 17.19
C ASN A 388 -30.58 -12.34 17.64
N ALA A 389 -31.22 -11.65 18.60
CA ALA A 389 -30.68 -10.44 19.21
C ALA A 389 -29.40 -10.68 20.01
N MET A 390 -29.31 -11.81 20.73
CA MET A 390 -28.12 -12.23 21.46
C MET A 390 -26.95 -12.49 20.51
N ALA A 391 -27.18 -13.28 19.47
CA ALA A 391 -26.15 -13.61 18.49
C ALA A 391 -25.70 -12.40 17.68
N LEU A 392 -26.63 -11.56 17.23
CA LEU A 392 -26.31 -10.31 16.55
C LEU A 392 -25.49 -9.38 17.45
N SER A 393 -25.87 -9.24 18.72
CA SER A 393 -25.16 -8.38 19.67
C SER A 393 -23.76 -8.91 19.99
N VAL A 394 -23.57 -10.24 20.05
CA VAL A 394 -22.25 -10.87 20.17
C VAL A 394 -21.41 -10.62 18.92
N LEU A 395 -21.98 -10.79 17.72
CA LEU A 395 -21.27 -10.51 16.47
C LEU A 395 -20.81 -9.05 16.42
N VAL A 396 -21.71 -8.09 16.62
CA VAL A 396 -21.38 -6.65 16.63
C VAL A 396 -20.32 -6.34 17.68
N THR A 397 -20.46 -6.84 18.90
CA THR A 397 -19.50 -6.56 19.99
C THR A 397 -18.13 -7.16 19.67
N ILE A 398 -18.07 -8.39 19.17
CA ILE A 398 -16.81 -9.02 18.74
C ILE A 398 -16.17 -8.20 17.62
N GLU A 399 -16.93 -7.77 16.60
CA GLU A 399 -16.37 -7.03 15.47
C GLU A 399 -15.85 -5.64 15.89
N MET A 400 -16.50 -4.96 16.84
CA MET A 400 -15.96 -3.71 17.40
C MET A 400 -14.62 -3.93 18.12
N LEU A 401 -14.49 -5.03 18.87
CA LEU A 401 -13.24 -5.40 19.54
C LEU A 401 -12.19 -5.88 18.53
N ASN A 402 -12.61 -6.56 17.47
CA ASN A 402 -11.75 -7.01 16.38
C ASN A 402 -11.25 -5.85 15.52
N ALA A 403 -12.03 -4.78 15.38
CA ALA A 403 -11.61 -3.54 14.74
C ALA A 403 -10.47 -2.87 15.52
N LEU A 404 -10.51 -2.89 16.86
CA LEU A 404 -9.38 -2.46 17.70
C LEU A 404 -8.14 -3.32 17.47
N ASN A 405 -8.29 -4.64 17.47
CA ASN A 405 -7.20 -5.55 17.14
C ASN A 405 -6.61 -5.27 15.75
N SER A 406 -7.46 -4.84 14.82
CA SER A 406 -7.07 -4.46 13.48
C SER A 406 -6.36 -3.12 13.40
N LEU A 407 -6.15 -2.36 14.49
CA LEU A 407 -5.31 -1.15 14.48
C LEU A 407 -3.85 -1.45 14.08
N SER A 408 -3.36 -2.66 14.34
CA SER A 408 -2.04 -3.11 13.89
C SER A 408 -2.05 -4.56 13.46
N GLU A 409 -1.29 -4.88 12.41
CA GLU A 409 -1.06 -6.28 12.03
C GLU A 409 -0.38 -7.04 13.17
N ASN A 410 0.76 -6.56 13.67
CA ASN A 410 1.55 -7.29 14.66
C ASN A 410 1.79 -6.56 15.97
N GLN A 411 1.56 -5.24 16.08
CA GLN A 411 1.76 -4.55 17.35
C GLN A 411 0.62 -4.83 18.33
N SER A 412 1.00 -4.88 19.61
CA SER A 412 0.07 -5.09 20.72
C SER A 412 -0.78 -3.86 20.94
N LEU A 413 -2.02 -4.03 21.39
CA LEU A 413 -2.86 -2.91 21.86
C LEU A 413 -2.23 -2.17 23.06
N LEU A 414 -1.34 -2.82 23.81
CA LEU A 414 -0.58 -2.17 24.88
C LEU A 414 0.49 -1.21 24.37
N VAL A 415 1.00 -1.44 23.15
CA VAL A 415 2.03 -0.61 22.51
C VAL A 415 1.39 0.46 21.65
N MET A 416 0.32 0.11 20.93
CA MET A 416 -0.51 1.04 20.17
C MET A 416 -1.93 1.05 20.75
N PRO A 417 -2.20 1.94 21.71
CA PRO A 417 -3.51 2.05 22.32
C PRO A 417 -4.61 2.46 21.33
N PRO A 418 -5.88 2.11 21.61
CA PRO A 418 -7.04 2.45 20.77
C PRO A 418 -7.18 3.93 20.39
N TRP A 419 -6.78 4.84 21.30
CA TRP A 419 -6.93 6.29 21.09
C TRP A 419 -5.93 6.90 20.11
N TRP A 420 -4.99 6.12 19.57
CA TRP A 420 -4.12 6.56 18.47
C TRP A 420 -4.90 6.90 17.21
N ASN A 421 -6.01 6.19 16.97
CA ASN A 421 -6.96 6.53 15.93
C ASN A 421 -8.30 6.95 16.56
N ILE A 422 -8.45 8.26 16.78
CA ILE A 422 -9.69 8.84 17.33
C ILE A 422 -10.89 8.57 16.38
N TRP A 423 -10.66 8.50 15.07
CA TRP A 423 -11.71 8.19 14.10
C TRP A 423 -12.23 6.77 14.28
N LEU A 424 -11.36 5.81 14.60
CA LEU A 424 -11.78 4.43 14.90
C LEU A 424 -12.64 4.35 16.16
N VAL A 425 -12.23 5.04 17.23
CA VAL A 425 -13.01 5.09 18.47
C VAL A 425 -14.39 5.74 18.23
N ALA A 426 -14.43 6.84 17.47
CA ALA A 426 -15.68 7.49 17.09
C ALA A 426 -16.56 6.60 16.20
N ALA A 427 -15.98 5.87 15.26
CA ALA A 427 -16.70 4.94 14.39
C ALA A 427 -17.28 3.76 15.18
N ILE A 428 -16.52 3.18 16.12
CA ILE A 428 -17.01 2.13 17.02
C ILE A 428 -18.17 2.65 17.88
N ALA A 429 -18.03 3.84 18.46
CA ALA A 429 -19.10 4.45 19.25
C ALA A 429 -20.37 4.69 18.41
N LEU A 430 -20.21 5.12 17.16
CA LEU A 430 -21.32 5.31 16.22
C LEU A 430 -21.96 3.96 15.85
N SER A 431 -21.19 2.93 15.52
CA SER A 431 -21.70 1.59 15.21
C SER A 431 -22.46 0.98 16.39
N MET A 432 -21.94 1.10 17.62
CA MET A 432 -22.66 0.65 18.82
C MET A 432 -23.93 1.45 19.06
N THR A 433 -23.91 2.76 18.80
CA THR A 433 -25.12 3.60 18.91
C THR A 433 -26.19 3.16 17.89
N LEU A 434 -25.80 2.89 16.64
CA LEU A 434 -26.70 2.37 15.61
C LEU A 434 -27.24 0.99 15.97
N HIS A 435 -26.42 0.14 16.60
CA HIS A 435 -26.86 -1.16 17.12
C HIS A 435 -27.92 -1.02 18.22
N PHE A 436 -27.77 -0.07 19.14
CA PHE A 436 -28.83 0.24 20.11
C PHE A 436 -30.09 0.79 19.45
N VAL A 437 -29.94 1.60 18.40
CA VAL A 437 -31.09 2.12 17.63
C VAL A 437 -31.89 0.99 16.99
N ILE A 438 -31.25 -0.03 16.39
CA ILE A 438 -31.99 -1.15 15.81
C ILE A 438 -32.68 -2.04 16.87
N LEU A 439 -32.12 -2.14 18.07
CA LEU A 439 -32.70 -2.95 19.17
C LEU A 439 -33.90 -2.28 19.84
N TYR A 440 -33.82 -0.97 20.10
CA TYR A 440 -34.80 -0.26 20.93
C TYR A 440 -35.85 0.53 20.15
N VAL A 441 -35.70 0.70 18.82
CA VAL A 441 -36.72 1.32 17.98
C VAL A 441 -37.65 0.24 17.40
N ASN A 442 -38.92 0.27 17.80
CA ASN A 442 -39.94 -0.74 17.44
C ASN A 442 -40.09 -1.02 15.95
N ILE A 443 -39.87 -0.03 15.09
CA ILE A 443 -39.95 -0.25 13.63
C ILE A 443 -38.76 -1.09 13.15
N LEU A 444 -37.57 -0.80 13.68
CA LEU A 444 -36.34 -1.47 13.26
C LEU A 444 -36.25 -2.87 13.85
N ASN A 445 -36.57 -3.04 15.13
CA ASN A 445 -36.48 -4.36 15.77
C ASN A 445 -37.41 -5.40 15.12
N THR A 446 -38.55 -4.98 14.59
CA THR A 446 -39.48 -5.82 13.81
C THR A 446 -38.89 -6.19 12.45
N ILE A 447 -38.28 -5.25 11.73
CA ILE A 447 -37.65 -5.49 10.41
C ILE A 447 -36.46 -6.45 10.55
N PHE A 448 -35.68 -6.29 11.61
CA PHE A 448 -34.50 -7.10 11.87
C PHE A 448 -34.80 -8.40 12.65
N GLN A 449 -36.06 -8.65 13.05
CA GLN A 449 -36.44 -9.80 13.88
C GLN A 449 -35.56 -9.95 15.13
N ILE A 450 -35.43 -8.87 15.90
CA ILE A 450 -34.64 -8.81 17.14
C ILE A 450 -35.45 -8.20 18.29
N ALA A 451 -35.08 -8.54 19.52
CA ALA A 451 -35.67 -8.00 20.75
C ALA A 451 -34.67 -7.15 21.54
N PRO A 452 -35.15 -6.18 22.34
CA PRO A 452 -34.30 -5.41 23.25
C PRO A 452 -33.74 -6.32 24.36
N LEU A 453 -32.42 -6.27 24.57
CA LEU A 453 -31.75 -7.07 25.59
C LEU A 453 -31.78 -6.38 26.97
N CYS A 454 -31.91 -7.18 28.01
CA CYS A 454 -31.77 -6.77 29.40
C CYS A 454 -30.30 -6.72 29.83
N TRP A 455 -30.04 -6.24 31.06
CA TRP A 455 -28.67 -6.10 31.57
C TRP A 455 -27.95 -7.44 31.75
N ALA A 456 -28.67 -8.51 32.15
CA ALA A 456 -28.07 -9.84 32.32
C ALA A 456 -27.61 -10.42 30.97
N GLU A 457 -28.42 -10.28 29.94
CA GLU A 457 -28.11 -10.64 28.55
C GLU A 457 -26.92 -9.84 28.02
N TRP A 458 -26.89 -8.51 28.21
CA TRP A 458 -25.74 -7.68 27.83
C TRP A 458 -24.45 -8.10 28.55
N MET A 459 -24.53 -8.47 29.82
CA MET A 459 -23.36 -8.99 30.55
C MET A 459 -22.86 -10.31 29.94
N ALA A 460 -23.76 -11.19 29.50
CA ALA A 460 -23.38 -12.40 28.78
C ALA A 460 -22.72 -12.07 27.43
N VAL A 461 -23.30 -11.13 26.66
CA VAL A 461 -22.72 -10.63 25.40
C VAL A 461 -21.29 -10.14 25.61
N PHE A 462 -21.03 -9.29 26.60
CA PHE A 462 -19.68 -8.78 26.89
C PHE A 462 -18.70 -9.89 27.28
N LYS A 463 -19.11 -10.83 28.14
CA LYS A 463 -18.25 -11.95 28.58
C LYS A 463 -17.88 -12.90 27.43
N ILE A 464 -18.81 -13.17 26.53
CA ILE A 464 -18.60 -13.99 25.34
C ILE A 464 -17.74 -13.23 24.31
N SER A 465 -17.86 -11.91 24.22
CA SER A 465 -17.20 -11.13 23.16
C SER A 465 -15.77 -10.70 23.51
N PHE A 466 -15.53 -10.28 24.75
CA PHE A 466 -14.23 -9.76 25.23
C PHE A 466 -13.00 -10.66 24.94
N PRO A 467 -13.08 -12.00 25.04
CA PRO A 467 -11.92 -12.89 24.85
C PRO A 467 -11.30 -12.82 23.46
N VAL A 468 -12.00 -12.30 22.45
CA VAL A 468 -11.43 -12.09 21.11
C VAL A 468 -10.17 -11.23 21.14
N ILE A 469 -10.10 -10.23 22.04
CA ILE A 469 -8.89 -9.41 22.25
C ILE A 469 -7.73 -10.26 22.75
N ILE A 470 -7.99 -11.14 23.72
CA ILE A 470 -6.96 -11.98 24.34
C ILE A 470 -6.45 -13.01 23.33
N ILE A 471 -7.35 -13.61 22.56
CA ILE A 471 -7.01 -14.56 21.49
C ILE A 471 -6.11 -13.88 20.46
N ASP A 472 -6.53 -12.72 19.94
CA ASP A 472 -5.76 -12.01 18.92
C ASP A 472 -4.41 -11.51 19.45
N GLU A 473 -4.37 -10.97 20.68
CA GLU A 473 -3.12 -10.51 21.29
C GLU A 473 -2.14 -11.67 21.52
N THR A 474 -2.65 -12.86 21.83
CA THR A 474 -1.85 -14.10 21.91
C THR A 474 -1.29 -14.46 20.53
N LEU A 475 -2.11 -14.42 19.48
CA LEU A 475 -1.69 -14.72 18.11
C LEU A 475 -0.66 -13.71 17.58
N LYS A 476 -0.83 -12.41 17.88
CA LYS A 476 0.16 -11.37 17.60
C LYS A 476 1.46 -11.60 18.35
N PHE A 477 1.39 -12.02 19.62
CA PHE A 477 2.59 -12.34 20.40
C PHE A 477 3.35 -13.53 19.81
N VAL A 478 2.65 -14.57 19.36
CA VAL A 478 3.26 -15.70 18.65
C VAL A 478 3.93 -15.23 17.35
N ALA A 479 3.24 -14.41 16.56
CA ALA A 479 3.76 -13.86 15.30
C ALA A 479 5.11 -13.14 15.51
N ARG A 480 5.13 -12.21 16.46
CA ARG A 480 6.31 -11.38 16.76
C ARG A 480 7.53 -12.19 17.23
N ASN A 481 7.32 -13.23 18.05
CA ASN A 481 8.43 -13.91 18.73
C ASN A 481 8.88 -15.20 18.04
N TRP A 482 7.99 -15.93 17.37
CA TRP A 482 8.29 -17.25 16.82
C TRP A 482 8.28 -17.30 15.29
N ILE A 483 7.59 -16.37 14.62
CA ILE A 483 7.44 -16.39 13.16
C ILE A 483 8.31 -15.33 12.50
N GLU A 484 8.32 -14.11 13.06
CA GLU A 484 9.10 -12.98 12.54
C GLU A 484 10.44 -12.80 13.26
N GLY A 485 10.64 -13.50 14.38
CA GLY A 485 11.75 -13.29 15.31
C GLY A 485 13.12 -13.81 14.85
N LYS A 486 13.90 -12.94 14.20
CA LYS A 486 15.30 -12.68 14.60
C LYS A 486 15.31 -11.70 15.77
N ALA A 487 15.26 -12.14 17.04
CA ALA A 487 15.75 -11.37 18.21
C ALA A 487 15.71 -12.21 19.52
N GLY A 488 16.71 -11.99 20.38
CA GLY A 488 17.01 -12.78 21.57
C GLY A 488 15.99 -12.74 22.72
N ARG A 489 16.04 -13.78 23.54
CA ARG A 489 15.26 -13.97 24.78
C ARG A 489 15.67 -12.93 25.83
N ASP A 490 14.93 -11.83 25.91
CA ASP A 490 15.19 -10.72 26.83
C ASP A 490 14.13 -10.64 27.96
N LEU A 491 14.40 -9.93 29.06
CA LEU A 491 13.49 -9.81 30.23
C LEU A 491 12.07 -9.31 29.88
N ARG A 492 11.93 -8.50 28.82
CA ARG A 492 10.65 -8.03 28.27
C ARG A 492 9.79 -9.14 27.67
N PHE A 493 10.39 -10.25 27.24
CA PHE A 493 9.67 -11.44 26.76
C PHE A 493 8.91 -12.12 27.91
N MET A 494 9.55 -12.29 29.08
CA MET A 494 8.91 -12.91 30.25
C MET A 494 7.74 -12.07 30.78
N LEU A 495 7.87 -10.74 30.82
CA LEU A 495 6.79 -9.84 31.25
C LEU A 495 5.57 -9.92 30.31
N LYS A 496 5.81 -9.98 28.99
CA LYS A 496 4.73 -10.11 27.99
C LYS A 496 4.05 -11.49 28.06
N CYS A 497 4.81 -12.56 28.29
CA CYS A 497 4.22 -13.88 28.58
C CYS A 497 3.33 -13.85 29.82
N SER A 498 3.75 -13.18 30.91
CA SER A 498 2.93 -13.11 32.12
C SER A 498 1.61 -12.37 31.94
N VAL A 499 1.55 -11.33 31.09
CA VAL A 499 0.29 -10.60 30.81
C VAL A 499 -0.67 -11.45 29.99
N ILE A 500 -0.16 -12.21 29.01
CA ILE A 500 -0.99 -13.12 28.20
C ILE A 500 -1.51 -14.27 29.06
N VAL A 501 -0.64 -14.89 29.86
CA VAL A 501 -1.03 -15.94 30.82
C VAL A 501 -2.04 -15.40 31.82
N PHE A 502 -1.86 -14.18 32.33
CA PHE A 502 -2.83 -13.54 33.22
C PHE A 502 -4.17 -13.29 32.52
N GLY A 503 -4.17 -12.84 31.26
CA GLY A 503 -5.38 -12.69 30.45
C GLY A 503 -6.14 -14.02 30.27
N TRP A 504 -5.43 -15.11 29.93
CA TRP A 504 -6.03 -16.44 29.86
C TRP A 504 -6.51 -16.97 31.21
N VAL A 505 -5.79 -16.68 32.30
CA VAL A 505 -6.20 -17.06 33.66
C VAL A 505 -7.46 -16.32 34.08
N VAL A 506 -7.54 -15.01 33.85
CA VAL A 506 -8.78 -14.23 34.10
C VAL A 506 -9.93 -14.79 33.26
N PHE A 507 -9.70 -15.03 31.96
CA PHE A 507 -10.72 -15.62 31.07
C PHE A 507 -11.21 -17.00 31.55
N LEU A 508 -10.29 -17.90 31.90
CA LEU A 508 -10.64 -19.23 32.42
C LEU A 508 -11.41 -19.14 33.74
N LEU A 509 -11.02 -18.22 34.63
CA LEU A 509 -11.70 -18.00 35.91
C LEU A 509 -13.07 -17.35 35.75
N THR A 510 -13.29 -16.49 34.75
CA THR A 510 -14.56 -15.76 34.58
C THR A 510 -15.58 -16.47 33.70
N THR A 511 -15.13 -17.32 32.77
CA THR A 511 -15.98 -17.84 31.68
C THR A 511 -16.23 -19.34 31.77
N VAL A 512 -15.20 -20.15 32.07
CA VAL A 512 -15.35 -21.61 32.19
C VAL A 512 -16.21 -21.99 33.39
N GLN A 513 -16.13 -21.22 34.47
CA GLN A 513 -16.88 -21.46 35.70
C GLN A 513 -18.40 -21.18 35.57
N TRP A 514 -18.85 -20.59 34.45
CA TRP A 514 -20.26 -20.22 34.22
C TRP A 514 -20.91 -20.99 33.07
N PHE A 515 -20.16 -21.32 32.00
CA PHE A 515 -20.66 -22.16 30.90
C PHE A 515 -20.67 -23.66 31.22
N ILE A 516 -19.90 -24.08 32.23
CA ILE A 516 -19.84 -25.48 32.66
C ILE A 516 -20.40 -25.54 34.09
N PRO A 517 -21.68 -25.92 34.28
CA PRO A 517 -22.17 -26.31 35.60
C PRO A 517 -21.25 -27.39 36.18
N ASN A 518 -21.04 -27.39 37.50
CA ASN A 518 -20.23 -28.40 38.20
C ASN A 518 -20.68 -29.85 37.91
N GLU A 519 -21.87 -30.04 37.33
CA GLU A 519 -22.47 -31.32 36.95
C GLU A 519 -21.87 -31.93 35.66
N ILE A 520 -21.29 -31.13 34.74
CA ILE A 520 -20.67 -31.66 33.51
C ILE A 520 -19.38 -32.43 33.82
N TRP A 521 -18.69 -32.12 34.93
CA TRP A 521 -17.55 -32.90 35.40
C TRP A 521 -17.94 -34.30 35.92
N ASN A 522 -19.24 -34.54 36.14
CA ASN A 522 -19.79 -35.79 36.69
C ASN A 522 -20.64 -36.58 35.68
N VAL A 523 -20.55 -36.30 34.38
CA VAL A 523 -21.22 -37.14 33.36
C VAL A 523 -20.45 -38.47 33.27
N PRO A 524 -21.02 -39.62 33.68
CA PRO A 524 -20.41 -40.90 33.38
C PRO A 524 -20.48 -41.07 31.86
N VAL A 525 -19.31 -41.14 31.22
CA VAL A 525 -19.19 -41.50 29.81
C VAL A 525 -19.76 -42.90 29.64
N TYR A 526 -21.03 -43.01 29.24
CA TYR A 526 -21.60 -44.27 28.77
C TYR A 526 -20.97 -44.58 27.41
N MET A 527 -19.95 -45.44 27.41
CA MET A 527 -19.52 -46.10 26.19
C MET A 527 -20.60 -47.11 25.78
N PRO A 528 -21.02 -47.16 24.51
CA PRO A 528 -21.94 -48.17 24.03
C PRO A 528 -21.17 -49.49 23.85
N GLY A 529 -21.26 -50.36 24.85
CA GLY A 529 -20.64 -51.68 24.80
C GLY A 529 -20.83 -52.44 26.11
N ASP A 530 -22.04 -52.92 26.36
CA ASP A 530 -22.30 -54.19 27.07
C ASP A 530 -23.81 -54.48 27.08
N LEU A 531 -24.30 -54.94 25.93
CA LEU A 531 -25.51 -55.76 25.87
C LEU A 531 -25.11 -57.19 26.22
N GLN A 532 -25.08 -57.54 27.52
CA GLN A 532 -25.23 -58.93 27.94
C GLN A 532 -25.69 -59.05 29.39
N ASN A 533 -26.76 -59.83 29.56
CA ASN A 533 -27.26 -60.46 30.78
C ASN A 533 -28.00 -59.58 31.81
N ARG A 534 -29.32 -59.47 31.61
CA ARG A 534 -30.27 -59.69 32.71
C ARG A 534 -31.39 -60.63 32.25
N GLU A 535 -31.30 -61.87 32.71
CA GLU A 535 -32.42 -62.82 32.77
C GLU A 535 -33.32 -62.48 33.96
N LEU A 536 -34.62 -62.75 33.76
CA LEU A 536 -35.75 -62.86 34.69
C LEU A 536 -36.31 -61.57 35.34
#